data_AF-A0A964MLA2-F1
#
_entry.id   AF-A0A964MLA2-F1
#
_cell.length_a   1.000
_cell.length_b   1.000
_cell.length_c   1.000
_cell.angle_alpha   90.00
_cell.angle_beta   90.00
_cell.angle_gamma   90.00
#
_symmetry.space_group_name_H-M   'P 1'
#
loop_
_entity.id
_entity.type
_entity.pdbx_description
1 polymer ?
#
loop_
_entity_poly.entity_id
_entity_poly.type
_entity_poly.pdbx_seq_one_letter_code
_entity_poly.pdbx_strand_id
1 'polypeptide(L)'
;MPGLWPAVELDGQHFFDGGLVDSIPIGRAIDLGASLIYVLHVGRIEQPLKVPKLPWEVASVCFEISRRHGFMDVMNTIPEGVTVHVMPSGEDPAAPHHNKLFESTSNQLKHVFSTIDHGYLAPAEYLRMAAVT
;
A
#
# COMPACT_ATOMS: atom_id res chain seq x y z
N MET A 1 11.25 -5.08 4.51
CA MET A 1 10.18 -6.09 4.77
C MET A 1 10.72 -7.23 5.61
N PRO A 2 10.08 -7.57 6.75
CA PRO A 2 10.39 -8.77 7.52
C PRO A 2 10.33 -10.04 6.67
N GLY A 3 11.22 -10.99 6.93
CA GLY A 3 11.30 -12.26 6.20
C GLY A 3 12.01 -12.18 4.84
N LEU A 4 12.19 -10.98 4.26
CA LEU A 4 12.96 -10.78 3.02
C LEU A 4 14.32 -10.12 3.28
N TRP A 5 14.40 -9.21 4.25
CA TRP A 5 15.65 -8.53 4.62
C TRP A 5 15.88 -8.61 6.14
N PRO A 6 17.15 -8.61 6.59
CA PRO A 6 17.47 -8.50 8.01
C PRO A 6 17.02 -7.15 8.57
N ALA A 7 16.89 -7.08 9.90
CA ALA A 7 16.71 -5.81 10.58
C ALA A 7 17.91 -4.88 10.35
N VAL A 8 17.66 -3.58 10.27
CA VAL A 8 18.71 -2.57 10.22
C VAL A 8 18.99 -2.09 11.63
N GLU A 9 20.25 -2.04 12.03
CA GLU A 9 20.65 -1.46 13.32
C GLU A 9 21.00 0.02 13.15
N LEU A 10 20.39 0.88 13.97
CA LEU A 10 20.68 2.31 14.06
C LEU A 10 20.67 2.69 15.55
N ASP A 11 21.72 3.36 16.02
CA ASP A 11 21.85 3.83 17.42
C ASP A 11 21.55 2.74 18.48
N GLY A 12 21.96 1.50 18.23
CA GLY A 12 21.78 0.36 19.13
C GLY A 12 20.35 -0.20 19.17
N GLN A 13 19.47 0.22 18.25
CA GLN A 13 18.11 -0.29 18.09
C GLN A 13 17.94 -0.99 16.74
N HIS A 14 17.09 -2.01 16.71
CA HIS A 14 16.79 -2.78 15.49
C HIS A 14 15.47 -2.32 14.86
N PHE A 15 15.54 -1.96 13.58
CA PHE A 15 14.43 -1.47 12.80
C PHE A 15 14.03 -2.44 11.70
N PHE A 16 12.72 -2.59 11.56
CA PHE A 16 12.08 -3.17 10.39
C PHE A 16 11.32 -2.08 9.64
N ASP A 17 10.73 -2.47 8.51
CA ASP A 17 9.93 -1.57 7.69
C ASP A 17 8.72 -1.01 8.45
N GLY A 18 8.47 0.29 8.30
CA GLY A 18 7.38 1.01 8.98
C GLY A 18 5.98 0.52 8.61
N GLY A 19 5.84 -0.18 7.47
CA GLY A 19 4.58 -0.80 7.07
C GLY A 19 4.05 -1.87 8.02
N LEU A 20 4.84 -2.29 9.02
CA LEU A 20 4.40 -3.11 10.14
C LEU A 20 3.47 -2.39 11.12
N VAL A 21 3.63 -1.08 11.27
CA VAL A 21 2.93 -0.28 12.28
C VAL A 21 2.01 0.72 11.60
N ASP A 22 2.54 1.45 10.60
CA ASP A 22 1.81 2.48 9.89
C ASP A 22 2.19 2.45 8.41
N SER A 23 1.43 1.68 7.65
CA SER A 23 1.68 1.49 6.22
C SER A 23 1.17 2.60 5.31
N ILE A 24 0.22 3.38 5.80
CA ILE A 24 -0.46 4.44 5.04
C ILE A 24 -0.56 5.60 6.03
N PRO A 25 0.50 6.42 6.13
CA PRO A 25 0.71 7.35 7.24
C PRO A 25 -0.14 8.62 7.15
N ILE A 26 -1.46 8.45 7.05
CA ILE A 26 -2.46 9.53 7.01
C ILE A 26 -2.46 10.28 8.34
N GLY A 27 -2.45 9.55 9.48
CA GLY A 27 -2.42 10.17 10.80
C GLY A 27 -1.20 11.09 10.96
N ARG A 28 -0.03 10.63 10.52
CA ARG A 28 1.19 11.45 10.54
C ARG A 28 1.07 12.72 9.68
N ALA A 29 0.42 12.65 8.53
CA ALA A 29 0.20 13.82 7.68
C ALA A 29 -0.75 14.83 8.37
N ILE A 30 -1.78 14.35 9.06
CA ILE A 30 -2.70 15.17 9.85
C ILE A 30 -1.95 15.84 11.01
N ASP A 31 -1.12 15.10 11.75
CA ASP A 31 -0.30 15.66 12.85
C ASP A 31 0.66 16.75 12.37
N LEU A 32 1.07 16.71 11.10
CA LEU A 32 1.88 17.75 10.46
C LEU A 32 1.06 18.94 9.92
N GLY A 33 -0.26 18.92 10.10
CA GLY A 33 -1.17 20.00 9.72
C GLY A 33 -1.76 19.89 8.32
N ALA A 34 -1.69 18.72 7.67
CA ALA A 34 -2.32 18.54 6.37
C ALA A 34 -3.86 18.49 6.49
N SER A 35 -4.55 19.36 5.75
CA SER A 35 -6.01 19.38 5.63
C SER A 35 -6.53 18.72 4.35
N LEU A 36 -5.66 18.49 3.36
CA LEU A 36 -5.98 17.82 2.11
C LEU A 36 -4.89 16.78 1.81
N ILE A 37 -5.27 15.51 1.76
CA ILE A 37 -4.34 14.38 1.65
C ILE A 37 -4.75 13.53 0.44
N TYR A 38 -3.80 13.23 -0.43
CA TYR A 38 -3.98 12.29 -1.54
C TYR A 38 -3.15 11.04 -1.26
N VAL A 39 -3.80 9.90 -1.16
CA VAL A 39 -3.19 8.60 -0.85
C VAL A 39 -3.05 7.80 -2.13
N LEU A 40 -1.81 7.65 -2.61
CA LEU A 40 -1.48 6.70 -3.66
C LEU A 40 -1.11 5.35 -3.04
N HIS A 41 -1.87 4.30 -3.33
CA HIS A 41 -1.63 2.96 -2.80
C HIS A 41 -1.47 1.92 -3.92
N VAL A 42 -0.76 0.83 -3.62
CA VAL A 42 -0.31 -0.15 -4.62
C VAL A 42 -1.21 -1.39 -4.67
N GLY A 43 -2.53 -1.23 -4.83
CA GLY A 43 -3.50 -2.33 -5.07
C GLY A 43 -3.74 -3.31 -3.91
N ARG A 44 -2.89 -3.31 -2.87
CA ARG A 44 -2.95 -4.30 -1.78
C ARG A 44 -4.19 -4.20 -0.87
N ILE A 45 -4.83 -3.04 -0.80
CA ILE A 45 -6.06 -2.86 -0.01
C ILE A 45 -7.25 -3.49 -0.74
N GLU A 46 -7.26 -3.39 -2.07
CA GLU A 46 -8.39 -3.77 -2.94
C GLU A 46 -8.41 -5.28 -3.26
N GLN A 47 -7.24 -5.93 -3.23
CA GLN A 47 -7.14 -7.36 -3.58
C GLN A 47 -7.74 -8.28 -2.51
N PRO A 48 -8.42 -9.38 -2.87
CA PRO A 48 -8.90 -10.35 -1.88
C PRO A 48 -7.75 -11.15 -1.26
N LEU A 49 -7.80 -11.37 0.06
CA LEU A 49 -6.85 -12.25 0.74
C LEU A 49 -7.10 -13.71 0.35
N LYS A 50 -6.02 -14.47 0.13
CA LYS A 50 -6.07 -15.91 -0.11
C LYS A 50 -5.76 -16.66 1.18
N VAL A 51 -6.42 -17.79 1.39
CA VAL A 51 -6.14 -18.68 2.53
C VAL A 51 -4.70 -19.18 2.42
N PRO A 52 -3.84 -18.95 3.42
CA PRO A 52 -2.46 -19.41 3.39
C PRO A 52 -2.41 -20.94 3.49
N LYS A 53 -1.54 -21.57 2.71
CA LYS A 53 -1.30 -23.03 2.70
C LYS A 53 0.04 -23.38 3.34
N LEU A 54 0.95 -22.42 3.45
CA LEU A 54 2.30 -22.62 3.95
C LEU A 54 2.59 -21.68 5.13
N PRO A 55 3.43 -22.08 6.10
CA PRO A 55 3.67 -21.29 7.31
C PRO A 55 4.14 -19.84 7.05
N TRP A 56 4.97 -19.61 6.03
CA TRP A 56 5.42 -18.26 5.68
C TRP A 56 4.34 -17.41 5.00
N GLU A 57 3.36 -18.04 4.34
CA GLU A 57 2.21 -17.31 3.77
C GLU A 57 1.30 -16.76 4.88
N VAL A 58 1.23 -17.43 6.03
CA VAL A 58 0.48 -16.95 7.20
C VAL A 58 1.00 -15.59 7.64
N ALA A 59 2.32 -15.41 7.72
CA ALA A 59 2.92 -14.13 8.10
C ALA A 59 2.52 -13.01 7.13
N SER A 60 2.56 -13.26 5.82
CA SER A 60 2.13 -12.29 4.81
C SER A 60 0.65 -11.94 4.95
N VAL A 61 -0.23 -12.94 5.14
CA VAL A 61 -1.67 -12.71 5.30
C VAL A 61 -1.97 -11.93 6.58
N CYS A 62 -1.37 -12.30 7.71
CA CYS A 62 -1.52 -11.58 8.98
C CYS A 62 -1.01 -10.12 8.87
N PHE A 63 0.09 -9.90 8.15
CA PHE A 63 0.61 -8.58 7.86
C PHE A 63 -0.38 -7.75 7.03
N GLU A 64 -0.96 -8.30 5.97
CA GLU A 64 -2.00 -7.63 5.17
C GLU A 64 -3.25 -7.30 6.00
N ILE A 65 -3.72 -8.21 6.86
CA ILE A 65 -4.87 -7.98 7.75
C ILE A 65 -4.59 -6.81 8.69
N SER A 66 -3.44 -6.83 9.38
CA SER A 66 -3.05 -5.79 10.33
C SER A 66 -2.98 -4.43 9.63
N ARG A 67 -2.46 -4.41 8.41
CA ARG A 67 -2.40 -3.21 7.58
C ARG A 67 -3.78 -2.63 7.27
N ARG A 68 -4.70 -3.48 6.82
CA ARG A 68 -6.07 -3.05 6.48
C ARG A 68 -6.80 -2.55 7.71
N HIS A 69 -6.62 -3.21 8.85
CA HIS A 69 -7.19 -2.77 10.12
C HIS A 69 -6.71 -1.36 10.47
N GLY A 70 -5.39 -1.13 10.51
CA GLY A 70 -4.84 0.19 10.84
C GLY A 70 -5.30 1.28 9.87
N PHE A 71 -5.36 0.98 8.57
CA PHE A 71 -5.90 1.92 7.59
C PHE A 71 -7.37 2.27 7.86
N MET A 72 -8.21 1.27 8.11
CA MET A 72 -9.63 1.49 8.40
C MET A 72 -9.83 2.27 9.70
N ASP A 73 -9.05 1.99 10.73
CA ASP A 73 -9.09 2.75 11.99
C ASP A 73 -8.80 4.23 11.75
N VAL A 74 -7.71 4.53 11.04
CA VAL A 74 -7.33 5.91 10.72
C VAL A 74 -8.42 6.61 9.90
N MET A 75 -8.97 5.93 8.88
CA MET A 75 -10.06 6.48 8.06
C MET A 75 -11.33 6.77 8.87
N ASN A 76 -11.63 5.98 9.90
CA ASN A 76 -12.79 6.18 10.78
C ASN A 76 -12.59 7.33 11.79
N THR A 77 -11.35 7.74 12.03
CA THR A 77 -11.00 8.78 13.01
C THR A 77 -10.51 10.08 12.36
N ILE A 78 -10.74 10.27 11.07
CA ILE A 78 -10.35 11.50 10.36
C ILE A 78 -11.06 12.70 11.02
N PRO A 79 -10.32 13.73 11.48
CA PRO A 79 -10.92 14.92 12.07
C PRO A 79 -11.78 15.70 11.06
N GLU A 80 -12.77 16.43 11.58
CA GLU A 80 -13.51 17.40 10.76
C GLU A 80 -12.57 18.42 10.11
N GLY A 81 -12.85 18.77 8.85
CA GLY A 81 -12.03 19.71 8.08
C GLY A 81 -10.80 19.10 7.38
N VAL A 82 -10.53 17.80 7.57
CA VAL A 82 -9.53 17.06 6.78
C VAL A 82 -10.22 16.28 5.67
N THR A 83 -9.77 16.45 4.43
CA THR A 83 -10.22 15.67 3.28
C THR A 83 -9.13 14.70 2.85
N VAL A 84 -9.47 13.41 2.77
CA VAL A 84 -8.57 12.35 2.33
C VAL A 84 -9.13 11.71 1.05
N HIS A 85 -8.38 11.83 -0.04
CA HIS A 85 -8.65 11.15 -1.30
C HIS A 85 -7.80 9.89 -1.39
N VAL A 86 -8.45 8.73 -1.44
CA VAL A 86 -7.79 7.45 -1.72
C VAL A 86 -7.82 7.22 -3.23
N MET A 87 -6.66 7.28 -3.85
CA MET A 87 -6.52 7.23 -5.30
C MET A 87 -6.56 5.79 -5.78
N PRO A 88 -7.26 5.48 -6.88
CA PRO A 88 -7.33 4.12 -7.41
C PRO A 88 -5.93 3.65 -7.83
N SER A 89 -5.61 2.40 -7.52
CA SER A 89 -4.31 1.79 -7.86
C SER A 89 -4.12 1.56 -9.36
N GLY A 90 -5.24 1.48 -10.11
CA GLY A 90 -5.25 1.15 -11.54
C GLY A 90 -4.94 -0.32 -11.84
N GLU A 91 -4.67 -1.14 -10.83
CA GLU A 91 -4.46 -2.57 -10.99
C GLU A 91 -5.80 -3.32 -10.97
N ASP A 92 -5.89 -4.44 -11.69
CA ASP A 92 -7.03 -5.34 -11.59
C ASP A 92 -7.01 -6.04 -10.21
N PRO A 93 -8.01 -5.83 -9.34
CA PRO A 93 -8.07 -6.47 -8.02
C PRO A 93 -8.15 -7.99 -8.09
N ALA A 94 -8.58 -8.54 -9.23
CA ALA A 94 -8.65 -9.99 -9.47
C ALA A 94 -7.33 -10.58 -9.98
N ALA A 95 -6.35 -9.75 -10.36
CA ALA A 95 -5.06 -10.22 -10.84
C ALA A 95 -4.33 -11.01 -9.73
N PRO A 96 -3.79 -12.20 -10.03
CA PRO A 96 -3.10 -13.00 -9.02
C PRO A 96 -1.84 -12.29 -8.52
N HIS A 97 -1.61 -12.37 -7.20
CA HIS A 97 -0.35 -11.94 -6.59
C HIS A 97 0.79 -12.83 -7.11
N HIS A 98 1.56 -12.32 -8.07
CA HIS A 98 2.68 -13.06 -8.64
C HIS A 98 3.81 -13.10 -7.59
N ASN A 99 4.31 -14.30 -7.27
CA ASN A 99 5.51 -14.43 -6.45
C ASN A 99 6.73 -14.32 -7.37
N LYS A 100 7.25 -13.10 -7.53
CA LYS A 100 8.14 -12.69 -8.63
C LYS A 100 9.62 -13.05 -8.42
N LEU A 101 9.94 -13.78 -7.36
CA LEU A 101 11.31 -14.12 -6.95
C LEU A 101 12.07 -14.93 -8.01
N PHE A 102 11.37 -15.56 -8.97
CA PHE A 102 11.98 -16.42 -10.00
C PHE A 102 11.58 -16.06 -11.44
N GLU A 103 11.07 -14.84 -11.68
CA GLU A 103 10.73 -14.38 -13.03
C GLU A 103 11.96 -13.94 -13.83
N SER A 104 11.89 -14.03 -15.16
CA SER A 104 12.91 -13.46 -16.03
C SER A 104 12.97 -11.95 -15.89
N THR A 105 14.17 -11.37 -16.02
CA THR A 105 14.38 -9.91 -15.99
C THR A 105 13.50 -9.17 -16.99
N SER A 106 13.27 -9.76 -18.17
CA SER A 106 12.39 -9.18 -19.19
C SER A 106 10.93 -9.08 -18.73
N ASN A 107 10.42 -10.07 -18.01
CA ASN A 107 9.06 -10.04 -17.47
C ASN A 107 8.97 -9.07 -16.28
N GLN A 108 9.97 -9.06 -15.41
CA GLN A 108 10.06 -8.08 -14.32
C GLN A 108 10.01 -6.64 -14.84
N LEU A 109 10.77 -6.32 -15.90
CA LEU A 109 10.75 -4.99 -16.52
C LEU A 109 9.37 -4.63 -17.10
N LYS A 110 8.71 -5.55 -17.81
CA LYS A 110 7.35 -5.33 -18.31
C LYS A 110 6.36 -5.01 -17.19
N HIS A 111 6.47 -5.73 -16.07
CA HIS A 111 5.64 -5.47 -14.90
C HIS A 111 5.93 -4.10 -14.29
N VAL A 112 7.20 -3.69 -14.18
CA VAL A 112 7.56 -2.36 -13.67
C VAL A 112 6.92 -1.26 -14.52
N PHE A 113 7.05 -1.33 -15.85
CA PHE A 113 6.43 -0.34 -16.74
C PHE A 113 4.90 -0.33 -16.61
N SER A 114 4.26 -1.49 -16.57
CA SER A 114 2.80 -1.58 -16.38
C SER A 114 2.36 -0.99 -15.03
N THR A 115 3.08 -1.24 -13.94
CA THR A 115 2.77 -0.65 -12.63
C THR A 115 2.95 0.87 -12.64
N ILE A 116 3.97 1.39 -13.34
CA ILE A 116 4.16 2.83 -13.51
C ILE A 116 2.99 3.44 -14.28
N ASP A 117 2.59 2.83 -15.40
CA ASP A 117 1.48 3.32 -16.22
C ASP A 117 0.17 3.32 -15.44
N HIS A 118 -0.16 2.25 -14.71
CA HIS A 118 -1.36 2.18 -13.87
C HIS A 118 -1.33 3.21 -12.76
N GLY A 119 -0.20 3.34 -12.07
CA GLY A 119 0.00 4.30 -10.99
C GLY A 119 -0.02 5.76 -11.44
N TYR A 120 0.10 6.02 -12.75
CA TYR A 120 -0.06 7.36 -13.32
C TYR A 120 -1.48 7.59 -13.85
N LEU A 121 -1.96 6.70 -14.72
CA LEU A 121 -3.20 6.89 -15.47
C LEU A 121 -4.43 6.91 -14.57
N ALA A 122 -4.55 5.97 -13.64
CA ALA A 122 -5.73 5.86 -12.79
C ALA A 122 -5.87 7.06 -11.82
N PRO A 123 -4.79 7.48 -11.12
CA PRO A 123 -4.84 8.70 -10.33
C PRO A 123 -5.09 9.96 -11.17
N ALA A 124 -4.48 10.09 -12.34
CA ALA A 124 -4.68 11.25 -13.21
C ALA A 124 -6.13 11.36 -13.70
N GLU A 125 -6.79 10.23 -14.01
CA GLU A 125 -8.21 10.21 -14.36
C GLU A 125 -9.08 10.61 -13.17
N TYR A 126 -8.82 10.05 -11.99
CA TYR A 126 -9.55 10.42 -10.76
C TYR A 126 -9.46 11.92 -10.49
N LEU A 127 -8.26 12.52 -10.56
CA LEU A 127 -8.08 13.95 -10.37
C LEU A 127 -8.81 14.78 -11.42
N ARG A 128 -8.82 14.33 -12.68
CA ARG A 128 -9.57 15.01 -13.75
C ARG A 128 -11.07 15.04 -13.45
N MET A 129 -11.63 13.91 -12.99
CA MET A 129 -13.06 13.83 -12.64
C MET A 129 -13.38 14.66 -11.38
N ALA A 130 -12.51 14.61 -10.37
CA ALA A 130 -12.68 15.37 -9.14
C ALA A 130 -12.58 16.89 -9.35
N ALA A 131 -11.76 17.36 -10.31
CA ALA A 131 -11.61 18.78 -10.62
C ALA A 131 -12.80 19.38 -11.40
N VAL A 132 -13.72 18.56 -11.89
CA VAL A 132 -14.94 18.98 -12.62
C VAL A 132 -16.15 19.14 -11.68
N THR A 133 -15.99 18.79 -10.39
CA THR A 133 -17.04 18.84 -9.35
C THR A 133 -16.75 19.97 -8.36
#